data_AF-A0A9X2CTF0-F1
#
_entry.id   AF-A0A9X2CTF0-F1
#
_cell.length_a   1.000
_cell.length_b   1.000
_cell.length_c   1.000
_cell.angle_alpha   90.00
_cell.angle_beta   90.00
_cell.angle_gamma   90.00
#
_symmetry.space_group_name_H-M   'P 1'
#
loop_
_entity.id
_entity.type
_entity.pdbx_description
1 polymer ?
#
loop_
_entity_poly.entity_id
_entity_poly.type
_entity_poly.pdbx_seq_one_letter_code
_entity_poly.pdbx_strand_id
1 'polypeptide(L)'
;MKKIVIATTVSFLLVAGVVYANEEKEIVSPESELYETVRIIEETTIELTKDTGEKTLLEDQYAEQRLLEAEEMFAVGNEEAGEKSLEDYSEHIEKIERNITKAKDSGKDLSEVESIVYENMEKRSENLVALLEQEDLPDQAKAGITKALANKEKAKQRAEEARNRAGAGRDNNNGGNAQGKAEQAKQKGQERAEQARQQGRDRAEQGKGNGNKPENAGRP
;
A
#
# COMPACT_ATOMS: atom_id res chain seq x y z
N MET A 1 -14.84 -30.41 -65.78
CA MET A 1 -15.52 -30.79 -64.52
C MET A 1 -15.17 -29.76 -63.46
N LYS A 2 -16.18 -29.01 -62.99
CA LYS A 2 -16.01 -27.90 -62.03
C LYS A 2 -16.06 -28.46 -60.61
N LYS A 3 -15.06 -28.21 -59.78
CA LYS A 3 -15.12 -28.44 -58.32
C LYS A 3 -15.29 -27.09 -57.66
N ILE A 4 -16.45 -26.90 -57.03
CA ILE A 4 -16.81 -25.68 -56.30
C ILE A 4 -16.15 -25.77 -54.93
N VAL A 5 -15.24 -24.85 -54.63
CA VAL A 5 -14.72 -24.64 -53.27
C VAL A 5 -15.72 -23.70 -52.59
N ILE A 6 -16.50 -24.25 -51.66
CA ILE A 6 -17.40 -23.47 -50.81
C ILE A 6 -16.52 -22.84 -49.72
N ALA A 7 -16.20 -21.56 -49.90
CA ALA A 7 -15.54 -20.75 -48.89
C ALA A 7 -16.57 -20.36 -47.82
N THR A 8 -16.53 -21.04 -46.67
CA THR A 8 -17.34 -20.70 -45.51
C THR A 8 -16.79 -19.41 -44.89
N THR A 9 -17.29 -18.28 -45.36
CA THR A 9 -17.01 -16.97 -44.76
C THR A 9 -17.84 -16.87 -43.49
N VAL A 10 -17.24 -17.16 -42.34
CA VAL A 10 -17.80 -16.82 -41.03
C VAL A 10 -17.79 -15.30 -40.95
N SER A 11 -18.91 -14.68 -41.35
CA SER A 11 -19.15 -13.26 -41.11
C SER A 11 -19.27 -13.07 -39.60
N PHE A 12 -18.19 -12.59 -38.99
CA PHE A 12 -18.22 -11.98 -37.68
C PHE A 12 -19.21 -10.82 -37.75
N LEU A 13 -20.37 -11.01 -37.13
CA LEU A 13 -21.43 -10.03 -37.00
C LEU A 13 -20.91 -8.91 -36.08
N LEU A 14 -20.32 -7.88 -36.68
CA LEU A 14 -20.01 -6.62 -36.01
C LEU A 14 -21.34 -5.92 -35.70
N VAL A 15 -21.92 -6.23 -34.54
CA VAL A 15 -22.98 -5.44 -33.94
C VAL A 15 -22.33 -4.20 -33.35
N ALA A 16 -22.16 -3.18 -34.18
CA ALA A 16 -21.89 -1.82 -33.74
C ALA A 16 -23.18 -1.21 -33.20
N GLY A 17 -23.54 -1.57 -31.97
CA GLY A 17 -24.58 -0.92 -31.19
C GLY A 17 -23.94 0.09 -30.24
N VAL A 18 -23.92 1.37 -30.61
CA VAL A 18 -23.76 2.46 -29.64
C VAL A 18 -25.07 2.62 -28.89
N VAL A 19 -25.25 1.83 -27.84
CA VAL A 19 -26.28 2.02 -26.83
C VAL A 19 -25.62 2.82 -25.70
N TYR A 20 -26.03 4.08 -25.56
CA TYR A 20 -25.84 4.80 -24.31
C TYR A 20 -26.86 4.25 -23.30
N ALA A 21 -26.48 3.16 -22.62
CA ALA A 21 -27.20 2.61 -21.48
C ALA A 21 -26.67 3.25 -20.21
N ASN A 22 -27.55 3.48 -19.25
CA ASN A 22 -27.18 3.67 -17.85
C ASN A 22 -26.23 2.52 -17.47
N GLU A 23 -24.93 2.80 -17.32
CA GLU A 23 -23.89 1.78 -17.13
C GLU A 23 -24.08 1.12 -15.76
N GLU A 24 -25.02 0.18 -15.65
CA GLU A 24 -24.84 -0.93 -14.72
C GLU A 24 -23.53 -1.61 -15.14
N LYS A 25 -22.48 -1.45 -14.32
CA LYS A 25 -21.21 -2.13 -14.54
C LYS A 25 -21.50 -3.62 -14.54
N GLU A 26 -21.41 -4.25 -15.71
CA GLU A 26 -21.61 -5.68 -15.86
C GLU A 26 -20.44 -6.40 -15.17
N ILE A 27 -20.65 -6.77 -13.92
CA ILE A 27 -19.75 -7.63 -13.15
C ILE A 27 -20.15 -9.08 -13.34
N VAL A 28 -19.17 -9.97 -13.45
CA VAL A 28 -19.45 -11.42 -13.50
C VAL A 28 -19.53 -11.90 -12.07
N SER A 29 -20.74 -12.30 -11.66
CA SER A 29 -21.02 -12.78 -10.31
C SER A 29 -20.03 -13.89 -9.90
N PRO A 30 -19.49 -13.89 -8.67
CA PRO A 30 -18.59 -14.94 -8.17
C PRO A 30 -19.16 -16.37 -8.26
N GLU A 31 -20.49 -16.50 -8.31
CA GLU A 31 -21.20 -17.78 -8.43
C GLU A 31 -21.33 -18.27 -9.90
N SER A 32 -20.85 -17.50 -10.87
CA SER A 32 -20.91 -17.86 -12.29
C SER A 32 -19.86 -18.92 -12.65
N GLU A 33 -20.23 -19.90 -13.48
CA GLU A 33 -19.29 -20.90 -14.04
C GLU A 33 -18.14 -20.25 -14.83
N LEU A 34 -18.36 -19.05 -15.37
CA LEU A 34 -17.35 -18.31 -16.13
C LEU A 34 -16.45 -17.45 -15.25
N TYR A 35 -16.74 -17.32 -13.96
CA TYR A 35 -16.03 -16.43 -13.05
C TYR A 35 -14.53 -16.74 -12.99
N GLU A 36 -14.16 -18.03 -12.83
CA GLU A 36 -12.74 -18.43 -12.81
C GLU A 36 -12.01 -18.06 -14.10
N THR A 37 -12.67 -18.21 -15.25
CA THR A 37 -12.09 -17.86 -16.56
C THR A 37 -11.84 -16.35 -16.65
N VAL A 38 -12.79 -15.54 -16.16
CA VAL A 38 -12.65 -14.09 -16.10
C VAL A 38 -11.48 -13.70 -15.20
N ARG A 39 -11.36 -14.28 -13.99
CA ARG A 39 -10.23 -14.04 -13.08
C ARG A 39 -8.87 -14.35 -13.72
N ILE A 40 -8.77 -15.44 -14.48
CA ILE A 40 -7.52 -15.79 -15.19
C ILE A 40 -7.18 -14.75 -16.26
N ILE A 41 -8.19 -14.27 -17.01
CA ILE A 41 -7.99 -13.23 -18.02
C ILE A 41 -7.56 -11.92 -17.36
N GLU A 42 -8.17 -11.54 -16.25
CA GLU A 42 -7.83 -10.35 -15.47
C GLU A 42 -6.35 -10.38 -15.01
N GLU A 43 -5.95 -11.48 -14.36
CA GLU A 43 -4.58 -11.69 -13.88
C GLU A 43 -3.57 -11.66 -15.03
N THR A 44 -3.86 -12.38 -16.11
CA THR A 44 -3.01 -12.40 -17.31
C THR A 44 -2.89 -11.01 -17.92
N THR A 45 -3.98 -10.23 -17.92
CA THR A 45 -3.97 -8.85 -18.44
C THR A 45 -3.05 -7.97 -17.60
N ILE A 46 -3.13 -8.04 -16.26
CA ILE A 46 -2.20 -7.31 -15.37
C ILE A 46 -0.75 -7.75 -15.59
N GLU A 47 -0.50 -9.05 -15.75
CA GLU A 47 0.85 -9.59 -15.94
C GLU A 47 1.48 -9.05 -17.23
N LEU A 48 0.72 -9.08 -18.32
CA LEU A 48 1.18 -8.67 -19.66
C LEU A 48 1.29 -7.14 -19.82
N THR A 49 0.58 -6.36 -19.01
CA THR A 49 0.69 -4.89 -19.01
C THR A 49 2.07 -4.45 -18.52
N LYS A 50 2.81 -3.76 -19.39
CA LYS A 50 4.20 -3.32 -19.11
C LYS A 50 4.27 -1.95 -18.46
N ASP A 51 3.39 -1.04 -18.87
CA ASP A 51 3.37 0.29 -18.29
C ASP A 51 2.90 0.24 -16.84
N THR A 52 3.62 0.94 -15.97
CA THR A 52 3.33 0.91 -14.53
C THR A 52 2.08 1.71 -14.19
N GLY A 53 1.81 2.79 -14.94
CA GLY A 53 0.59 3.59 -14.79
C GLY A 53 -0.64 2.81 -15.21
N GLU A 54 -0.64 2.25 -16.42
CA GLU A 54 -1.72 1.39 -16.93
C GLU A 54 -1.99 0.20 -16.01
N LYS A 55 -0.92 -0.48 -15.54
CA LYS A 55 -1.06 -1.58 -14.56
C LYS A 55 -1.74 -1.12 -13.28
N THR A 56 -1.37 0.06 -12.78
CA THR A 56 -1.97 0.63 -11.56
C THR A 56 -3.45 0.93 -11.78
N LEU A 57 -3.84 1.46 -12.94
CA LEU A 57 -5.24 1.72 -13.28
C LEU A 57 -6.06 0.42 -13.44
N LEU A 58 -5.47 -0.64 -14.01
CA LEU A 58 -6.12 -1.95 -14.08
C LEU A 58 -6.38 -2.54 -12.69
N GLU A 59 -5.38 -2.48 -11.79
CA GLU A 59 -5.55 -2.92 -10.41
C GLU A 59 -6.64 -2.09 -9.70
N ASP A 60 -6.73 -0.80 -9.99
CA ASP A 60 -7.77 0.09 -9.45
C ASP A 60 -9.18 -0.27 -9.94
N GLN A 61 -9.30 -0.57 -11.23
CA GLN A 61 -10.55 -1.06 -11.84
C GLN A 61 -10.99 -2.40 -11.22
N TYR A 62 -10.08 -3.35 -11.06
CA TYR A 62 -10.44 -4.65 -10.49
C TYR A 62 -10.75 -4.59 -9.00
N ALA A 63 -10.09 -3.69 -8.25
CA ALA A 63 -10.50 -3.36 -6.90
C ALA A 63 -11.96 -2.87 -6.85
N GLU A 64 -12.37 -1.99 -7.78
CA GLU A 64 -13.76 -1.56 -7.84
C GLU A 64 -14.72 -2.73 -8.15
N GLN A 65 -14.37 -3.60 -9.10
CA GLN A 65 -15.18 -4.78 -9.40
C GLN A 65 -15.33 -5.70 -8.18
N ARG A 66 -14.24 -5.93 -7.44
CA ARG A 66 -14.29 -6.74 -6.21
C ARG A 66 -15.22 -6.13 -5.16
N LEU A 67 -15.26 -4.80 -5.07
CA LEU A 67 -16.19 -4.13 -4.16
C LEU A 67 -17.64 -4.38 -4.58
N LEU A 68 -17.96 -4.21 -5.87
CA LEU A 68 -19.30 -4.46 -6.40
C LEU A 68 -19.73 -5.93 -6.24
N GLU A 69 -18.81 -6.88 -6.43
CA GLU A 69 -19.07 -8.30 -6.15
C GLU A 69 -19.38 -8.53 -4.67
N ALA A 70 -18.65 -7.88 -3.76
CA ALA A 70 -18.95 -7.97 -2.33
C ALA A 70 -20.35 -7.43 -2.00
N GLU A 71 -20.72 -6.30 -2.59
CA GLU A 71 -22.07 -5.72 -2.47
C GLU A 71 -23.15 -6.69 -2.94
N GLU A 72 -22.99 -7.30 -4.12
CA GLU A 72 -23.91 -8.29 -4.67
C GLU A 72 -24.03 -9.52 -3.76
N MET A 73 -22.90 -10.05 -3.29
CA MET A 73 -22.86 -11.25 -2.45
C MET A 73 -23.50 -11.02 -1.09
N PHE A 74 -23.27 -9.86 -0.46
CA PHE A 74 -23.97 -9.51 0.78
C PHE A 74 -25.47 -9.32 0.58
N ALA A 75 -25.90 -8.74 -0.55
CA ALA A 75 -27.31 -8.56 -0.87
C ALA A 75 -28.08 -9.89 -1.02
N VAL A 76 -27.41 -10.95 -1.48
CA VAL A 76 -28.00 -12.30 -1.57
C VAL A 76 -27.72 -13.19 -0.35
N GLY A 77 -27.10 -12.63 0.70
CA GLY A 77 -26.78 -13.34 1.94
C GLY A 77 -25.61 -14.34 1.84
N ASN A 78 -24.80 -14.25 0.79
CA ASN A 78 -23.59 -15.07 0.63
C ASN A 78 -22.38 -14.36 1.26
N GLU A 79 -22.32 -14.40 2.60
CA GLU A 79 -21.29 -13.70 3.38
C GLU A 79 -19.87 -14.16 3.05
N GLU A 80 -19.66 -15.46 2.85
CA GLU A 80 -18.34 -16.03 2.56
C GLU A 80 -17.77 -15.50 1.23
N ALA A 81 -18.59 -15.50 0.16
CA ALA A 81 -18.18 -14.94 -1.12
C ALA A 81 -17.94 -13.43 -1.03
N GLY A 82 -18.80 -12.70 -0.32
CA GLY A 82 -18.65 -11.25 -0.13
C GLY A 82 -17.37 -10.88 0.63
N GLU A 83 -17.03 -11.62 1.68
CA GLU A 83 -15.77 -11.43 2.41
C GLU A 83 -14.56 -11.74 1.55
N LYS A 84 -14.59 -12.83 0.79
CA LYS A 84 -13.52 -13.16 -0.14
C LYS A 84 -13.31 -12.03 -1.16
N SER A 85 -14.38 -11.44 -1.68
CA SER A 85 -14.28 -10.29 -2.58
C SER A 85 -13.70 -9.05 -1.86
N LEU A 86 -14.00 -8.79 -0.59
CA LEU A 86 -13.36 -7.70 0.19
C LEU A 86 -11.86 -7.95 0.46
N GLU A 87 -11.46 -9.21 0.61
CA GLU A 87 -10.05 -9.58 0.71
C GLU A 87 -9.33 -9.33 -0.61
N ASP A 88 -9.88 -9.81 -1.73
CA ASP A 88 -9.35 -9.56 -3.07
C ASP A 88 -9.27 -8.03 -3.36
N TYR A 89 -10.28 -7.25 -2.96
CA TYR A 89 -10.27 -5.78 -3.00
C TYR A 89 -9.05 -5.22 -2.26
N SER A 90 -8.84 -5.65 -1.01
CA SER A 90 -7.72 -5.19 -0.19
C SER A 90 -6.38 -5.52 -0.84
N GLU A 91 -6.23 -6.70 -1.44
CA GLU A 91 -5.01 -7.08 -2.17
C GLU A 91 -4.71 -6.16 -3.35
N HIS A 92 -5.73 -5.81 -4.14
CA HIS A 92 -5.57 -4.86 -5.25
C HIS A 92 -5.13 -3.48 -4.75
N ILE A 93 -5.72 -2.97 -3.65
CA ILE A 93 -5.27 -1.72 -3.02
C ILE A 93 -3.78 -1.79 -2.66
N GLU A 94 -3.33 -2.88 -2.03
CA GLU A 94 -1.90 -3.01 -1.72
C GLU A 94 -1.00 -3.09 -2.97
N LYS A 95 -1.47 -3.73 -4.06
CA LYS A 95 -0.74 -3.79 -5.34
C LYS A 95 -0.60 -2.39 -5.95
N ILE A 96 -1.66 -1.59 -5.93
CA ILE A 96 -1.65 -0.18 -6.37
C ILE A 96 -0.59 0.62 -5.61
N GLU A 97 -0.58 0.53 -4.28
CA GLU A 97 0.42 1.23 -3.46
C GLU A 97 1.85 0.84 -3.81
N ARG A 98 2.10 -0.47 -3.95
CA ARG A 98 3.40 -1.00 -4.34
C ARG A 98 3.83 -0.50 -5.72
N ASN A 99 2.91 -0.44 -6.67
CA ASN A 99 3.20 0.03 -8.04
C ASN A 99 3.55 1.52 -8.05
N ILE A 100 2.75 2.36 -7.38
CA ILE A 100 3.01 3.80 -7.23
C ILE A 100 4.36 4.04 -6.55
N THR A 101 4.63 3.34 -5.44
CA THR A 101 5.90 3.48 -4.70
C THR A 101 7.10 3.10 -5.56
N LYS A 102 7.06 1.93 -6.23
CA LYS A 102 8.14 1.48 -7.11
C LYS A 102 8.39 2.43 -8.28
N ALA A 103 7.32 3.02 -8.84
CA ALA A 103 7.42 3.99 -9.92
C ALA A 103 8.13 5.26 -9.45
N LYS A 104 7.74 5.79 -8.29
CA LYS A 104 8.39 6.95 -7.65
C LYS A 104 9.86 6.69 -7.34
N ASP A 105 10.20 5.53 -6.78
CA ASP A 105 11.58 5.12 -6.49
C ASP A 105 12.43 5.00 -7.78
N SER A 106 11.78 4.65 -8.89
CA SER A 106 12.41 4.57 -10.22
C SER A 106 12.43 5.92 -10.95
N GLY A 107 11.99 7.00 -10.33
CA GLY A 107 11.92 8.33 -10.92
C GLY A 107 10.87 8.51 -12.01
N LYS A 108 9.90 7.58 -12.12
CA LYS A 108 8.76 7.73 -13.03
C LYS A 108 7.73 8.66 -12.38
N ASP A 109 7.18 9.57 -13.18
CA ASP A 109 6.07 10.41 -12.77
C ASP A 109 4.74 9.67 -13.02
N LEU A 110 4.00 9.40 -11.95
CA LEU A 110 2.65 8.84 -11.99
C LEU A 110 1.65 9.77 -11.31
N SER A 111 1.91 11.07 -11.24
CA SER A 111 1.06 12.03 -10.52
C SER A 111 -0.40 12.04 -11.00
N GLU A 112 -0.64 11.95 -12.31
CA GLU A 112 -1.98 11.85 -12.87
C GLU A 112 -2.69 10.55 -12.46
N VAL A 113 -2.00 9.41 -12.60
CA VAL A 113 -2.52 8.09 -12.20
C VAL A 113 -2.83 8.05 -10.70
N GLU A 114 -1.93 8.60 -9.87
CA GLU A 114 -2.12 8.70 -8.42
C GLU A 114 -3.35 9.56 -8.08
N SER A 115 -3.59 10.66 -8.79
CA SER A 115 -4.78 11.49 -8.60
C SER A 115 -6.07 10.74 -8.92
N ILE A 116 -6.10 10.00 -10.03
CA ILE A 116 -7.28 9.20 -10.44
C ILE A 116 -7.57 8.12 -9.39
N VAL A 117 -6.55 7.37 -9.00
CA VAL A 117 -6.65 6.31 -7.98
C VAL A 117 -7.16 6.87 -6.66
N TYR A 118 -6.65 8.05 -6.25
CA TYR A 118 -7.06 8.69 -5.00
C TYR A 118 -8.55 9.09 -5.05
N GLU A 119 -9.00 9.68 -6.15
CA GLU A 119 -10.42 10.01 -6.34
C GLU A 119 -11.31 8.76 -6.28
N ASN A 120 -10.92 7.69 -6.97
CA ASN A 120 -11.65 6.42 -6.96
C ASN A 120 -11.62 5.76 -5.57
N MET A 121 -10.53 5.89 -4.83
CA MET A 121 -10.40 5.39 -3.46
C MET A 121 -11.35 6.13 -2.50
N GLU A 122 -11.52 7.45 -2.62
CA GLU A 122 -12.49 8.17 -1.80
C GLU A 122 -13.92 7.77 -2.13
N LYS A 123 -14.29 7.65 -3.42
CA LYS A 123 -15.63 7.14 -3.84
C LYS A 123 -15.93 5.77 -3.26
N ARG A 124 -14.98 4.82 -3.37
CA ARG A 124 -15.14 3.47 -2.79
C ARG A 124 -15.25 3.50 -1.27
N SER A 125 -14.65 4.48 -0.61
CA SER A 125 -14.77 4.64 0.84
C SER A 125 -16.16 5.09 1.23
N GLU A 126 -16.75 6.01 0.48
CA GLU A 126 -18.14 6.41 0.64
C GLU A 126 -19.07 5.21 0.46
N ASN A 127 -18.84 4.38 -0.56
CA ASN A 127 -19.58 3.14 -0.77
C ASN A 127 -19.44 2.18 0.43
N LEU A 128 -18.21 1.87 0.86
CA LEU A 128 -17.97 1.00 2.02
C LEU A 128 -18.66 1.51 3.29
N VAL A 129 -18.65 2.83 3.53
CA VAL A 129 -19.37 3.43 4.67
C VAL A 129 -20.88 3.28 4.50
N ALA A 130 -21.42 3.53 3.30
CA ALA A 130 -22.84 3.35 3.01
C ALA A 130 -23.29 1.90 3.20
N LEU A 131 -22.44 0.91 2.86
CA LEU A 131 -22.73 -0.50 3.15
C LEU A 131 -22.80 -0.78 4.66
N LEU A 132 -21.88 -0.21 5.45
CA LEU A 132 -21.89 -0.39 6.91
C LEU A 132 -23.15 0.15 7.58
N GLU A 133 -23.78 1.16 6.98
CA GLU A 133 -25.00 1.78 7.49
C GLU A 133 -26.26 0.94 7.21
N GLN A 134 -26.17 -0.15 6.43
CA GLN A 134 -27.30 -1.05 6.19
C GLN A 134 -27.66 -1.83 7.47
N GLU A 135 -28.94 -1.75 7.87
CA GLU A 135 -29.44 -2.39 9.09
C GLU A 135 -29.29 -3.91 9.04
N ASP A 136 -29.60 -4.52 7.89
CA ASP A 136 -29.63 -5.97 7.68
C ASP A 136 -28.26 -6.57 7.29
N LEU A 137 -27.19 -5.77 7.30
CA LEU A 137 -25.86 -6.27 6.97
C LEU A 137 -25.35 -7.19 8.10
N PRO A 138 -24.94 -8.44 7.80
CA PRO A 138 -24.44 -9.37 8.79
C PRO A 138 -23.21 -8.86 9.56
N ASP A 139 -23.06 -9.30 10.81
CA ASP A 139 -21.95 -8.87 11.68
C ASP A 139 -20.57 -9.22 11.10
N GLN A 140 -20.48 -10.36 10.40
CA GLN A 140 -19.26 -10.80 9.71
C GLN A 140 -18.89 -9.80 8.60
N ALA A 141 -19.86 -9.49 7.72
CA ALA A 141 -19.70 -8.50 6.66
C ALA A 141 -19.32 -7.12 7.20
N LYS A 142 -19.94 -6.66 8.30
CA LYS A 142 -19.57 -5.42 9.00
C LYS A 142 -18.11 -5.43 9.45
N ALA A 143 -17.64 -6.54 10.01
CA ALA A 143 -16.24 -6.69 10.40
C ALA A 143 -15.29 -6.66 9.19
N GLY A 144 -15.65 -7.34 8.10
CA GLY A 144 -14.90 -7.34 6.84
C GLY A 144 -14.77 -5.94 6.24
N ILE A 145 -15.87 -5.19 6.14
CA ILE A 145 -15.87 -3.82 5.61
C ILE A 145 -15.08 -2.88 6.52
N THR A 146 -15.22 -3.00 7.84
CA THR A 146 -14.44 -2.21 8.80
C THR A 146 -12.94 -2.47 8.64
N LYS A 147 -12.54 -3.74 8.43
CA LYS A 147 -11.15 -4.12 8.14
C LYS A 147 -10.66 -3.50 6.83
N ALA A 148 -11.48 -3.51 5.77
CA ALA A 148 -11.13 -2.90 4.48
C ALA A 148 -10.90 -1.38 4.61
N LEU A 149 -11.78 -0.67 5.32
CA LEU A 149 -11.62 0.77 5.61
C LEU A 149 -10.35 1.05 6.44
N ALA A 150 -10.07 0.23 7.46
CA ALA A 150 -8.86 0.37 8.27
C ALA A 150 -7.58 0.11 7.45
N ASN A 151 -7.62 -0.85 6.52
CA ASN A 151 -6.51 -1.12 5.61
C ASN A 151 -6.26 0.05 4.67
N LYS A 152 -7.32 0.66 4.12
CA LYS A 152 -7.23 1.90 3.32
C LYS A 152 -6.55 3.03 4.09
N GLU A 153 -6.94 3.25 5.34
CA GLU A 153 -6.37 4.33 6.15
C GLU A 153 -4.88 4.09 6.43
N LYS A 154 -4.48 2.85 6.73
CA LYS A 154 -3.06 2.48 6.87
C LYS A 154 -2.29 2.67 5.58
N ALA A 155 -2.89 2.33 4.45
CA ALA A 155 -2.35 2.55 3.11
C ALA A 155 -2.04 4.06 2.90
N LYS A 156 -3.06 4.91 3.08
CA LYS A 156 -2.92 6.37 2.99
C LYS A 156 -1.81 6.92 3.89
N GLN A 157 -1.74 6.48 5.15
CA GLN A 157 -0.69 6.89 6.09
C GLN A 157 0.71 6.49 5.59
N ARG A 158 0.89 5.26 5.09
CA ARG A 158 2.18 4.81 4.53
C ARG A 158 2.58 5.62 3.31
N ALA A 159 1.63 5.93 2.43
CA ALA A 159 1.87 6.76 1.25
C ALA A 159 2.31 8.19 1.65
N GLU A 160 1.66 8.78 2.65
CA GLU A 160 2.02 10.08 3.19
C GLU A 160 3.41 10.07 3.84
N GLU A 161 3.72 9.07 4.67
CA GLU A 161 5.05 8.89 5.26
C GLU A 161 6.13 8.77 4.18
N ALA A 162 5.89 7.98 3.13
CA ALA A 162 6.82 7.83 2.02
C ALA A 162 7.05 9.16 1.30
N ARG A 163 5.99 9.95 1.09
CA ARG A 163 6.07 11.30 0.50
C ARG A 163 6.89 12.25 1.37
N ASN A 164 6.68 12.24 2.68
CA ASN A 164 7.42 13.07 3.63
C ASN A 164 8.91 12.69 3.68
N ARG A 165 9.23 11.40 3.64
CA ARG A 165 10.64 10.92 3.57
C ARG A 165 11.31 11.33 2.26
N ALA A 166 10.62 11.22 1.12
CA ALA A 166 11.14 11.64 -0.18
C ALA A 166 11.34 13.17 -0.25
N GLY A 167 10.44 13.95 0.36
CA GLY A 167 10.57 15.41 0.49
C GLY A 167 11.76 15.82 1.35
N ALA A 168 11.94 15.20 2.53
CA ALA A 168 13.07 15.46 3.42
C ALA A 168 14.42 15.04 2.83
N GLY A 169 14.44 14.04 1.94
CA GLY A 169 15.62 13.64 1.18
C GLY A 169 16.06 14.66 0.13
N ARG A 170 15.13 15.46 -0.40
CA ARG A 170 15.42 16.50 -1.41
C ARG A 170 16.12 17.72 -0.82
N ASP A 171 15.81 18.11 0.41
CA ASP A 171 16.49 19.23 1.10
C ASP A 171 17.92 18.90 1.53
N ASN A 172 18.26 17.61 1.67
CA ASN A 172 19.63 17.18 2.01
C ASN A 172 20.56 17.08 0.79
N ASN A 173 20.06 17.25 -0.44
CA ASN A 173 20.85 17.14 -1.66
C ASN A 173 21.27 18.49 -2.26
N ASN A 174 21.06 19.60 -1.52
CA ASN A 174 21.75 20.87 -1.81
C ASN A 174 23.19 20.83 -1.25
N GLY A 175 24.02 20.00 -1.89
CA GLY A 175 25.39 20.30 -2.34
C GLY A 175 26.36 21.15 -1.50
N GLY A 176 26.38 21.10 -0.16
CA GLY A 176 27.31 21.99 0.57
C GLY A 176 27.87 21.59 1.93
N ASN A 177 27.57 20.44 2.55
CA ASN A 177 28.08 20.24 3.93
C ASN A 177 28.18 18.79 4.46
N ALA A 178 28.32 17.78 3.60
CA ALA A 178 28.61 16.41 4.06
C ALA A 178 29.98 16.32 4.78
N GLN A 179 30.95 17.13 4.35
CA GLN A 179 32.28 17.19 4.96
C GLN A 179 32.23 17.85 6.35
N GLY A 180 31.48 18.95 6.50
CA GLY A 180 31.31 19.64 7.78
C GLY A 180 30.58 18.80 8.84
N LYS A 181 29.55 18.03 8.47
CA LYS A 181 28.84 17.16 9.43
C LYS A 181 29.71 15.99 9.93
N ALA A 182 30.52 15.40 9.05
CA ALA A 182 31.47 14.36 9.45
C ALA A 182 32.58 14.90 10.36
N GLU A 183 33.08 16.10 10.08
CA GLU A 183 34.13 16.76 10.86
C GLU A 183 33.61 17.21 12.23
N GLN A 184 32.37 17.72 12.29
CA GLN A 184 31.70 18.10 13.54
C GLN A 184 31.36 16.88 14.41
N ALA A 185 30.96 15.76 13.79
CA ALA A 185 30.76 14.49 14.52
C ALA A 185 32.09 13.95 15.08
N LYS A 186 33.19 14.09 14.33
CA LYS A 186 34.54 13.69 14.76
C LYS A 186 35.05 14.55 15.91
N GLN A 187 34.85 15.87 15.86
CA GLN A 187 35.20 16.79 16.95
C GLN A 187 34.39 16.51 18.22
N LYS A 188 33.06 16.33 18.11
CA LYS A 188 32.21 15.97 19.27
C LYS A 188 32.59 14.61 19.88
N GLY A 189 33.02 13.66 19.05
CA GLY A 189 33.53 12.37 19.52
C GLY A 189 34.84 12.51 20.30
N GLN A 190 35.75 13.38 19.84
CA GLN A 190 37.02 13.66 20.51
C GLN A 190 36.83 14.39 21.84
N GLU A 191 35.99 15.44 21.89
CA GLU A 191 35.68 16.16 23.14
C GLU A 191 35.06 15.24 24.21
N ARG A 192 34.13 14.37 23.82
CA ARG A 192 33.52 13.40 24.75
C ARG A 192 34.54 12.39 25.28
N ALA A 193 35.46 11.96 24.43
CA ALA A 193 36.53 11.04 24.83
C ALA A 193 37.52 11.71 25.80
N GLU A 194 37.85 13.00 25.60
CA GLU A 194 38.69 13.76 26.53
C GLU A 194 37.99 14.03 27.87
N GLN A 195 36.72 14.43 27.86
CA GLN A 195 35.95 14.60 29.10
C GLN A 195 35.88 13.29 29.91
N ALA A 196 35.63 12.16 29.26
CA ALA A 196 35.59 10.86 29.92
C ALA A 196 36.96 10.49 30.54
N ARG A 197 38.07 10.81 29.86
CA ARG A 197 39.42 10.61 30.39
C ARG A 197 39.72 11.51 31.57
N GLN A 198 39.30 12.78 31.52
CA GLN A 198 39.49 13.74 32.62
C GLN A 198 38.72 13.30 33.87
N GLN A 199 37.43 12.98 33.73
CA GLN A 199 36.62 12.47 34.83
C GLN A 199 37.18 11.17 35.44
N GLY A 200 37.77 10.30 34.62
CA GLY A 200 38.45 9.10 35.10
C GLY A 200 39.69 9.40 35.95
N ARG A 201 40.49 10.42 35.57
CA ARG A 201 41.66 10.87 36.33
C ARG A 201 41.26 11.50 37.66
N ASP A 202 40.26 12.40 37.63
CA ASP A 202 39.78 13.09 38.83
C ASP A 202 39.24 12.09 39.88
N ARG A 203 38.50 11.06 39.42
CA ARG A 203 38.04 9.96 40.30
C ARG A 203 39.18 9.13 40.87
N ALA A 204 40.22 8.87 40.08
CA ALA A 204 41.40 8.12 40.53
C ALA A 204 42.24 8.91 41.55
N GLU A 205 42.29 10.23 41.43
CA GLU A 205 42.94 11.11 42.42
C GLU A 205 42.14 11.21 43.71
N GLN A 206 40.81 11.37 43.63
CA GLN A 206 39.94 11.39 44.81
C GLN A 206 39.91 10.04 45.55
N GLY A 207 40.00 8.92 44.83
CA GLY A 207 40.04 7.58 45.41
C GLY A 207 41.32 7.24 46.19
N LYS A 208 42.42 7.97 45.98
CA LYS A 208 43.68 7.76 46.72
C LYS A 208 43.76 8.54 48.05
N GLY A 209 42.80 9.42 48.34
CA GLY A 209 42.80 10.25 49.56
C GLY A 209 42.18 9.62 50.80
N ASN A 210 41.41 8.52 50.68
CA ASN A 210 40.59 8.00 51.79
C ASN A 210 41.07 6.67 52.40
N GLY A 211 42.28 6.23 52.05
CA GLY A 211 42.88 5.01 52.56
C GLY A 211 43.85 5.24 53.71
N ASN A 212 43.43 5.89 54.80
CA ASN A 212 44.23 5.87 56.03
C ASN A 212 43.41 6.19 57.30
N LYS A 213 43.02 5.13 58.02
CA LYS A 213 43.36 4.96 59.44
C LYS A 213 42.91 3.58 59.94
N PRO A 214 43.82 2.71 60.42
CA PRO A 214 43.45 1.57 61.22
C PRO A 214 43.11 2.06 62.63
N GLU A 215 41.83 2.06 63.00
CA GLU A 215 41.43 2.26 64.39
C GLU A 215 41.60 0.95 65.18
N ASN A 216 42.72 0.94 65.88
CA ASN A 216 43.02 0.11 67.02
C ASN A 216 42.12 0.50 68.20
N ALA A 217 41.30 -0.42 68.69
CA ALA A 217 40.81 -0.46 70.07
C ALA A 217 40.50 -1.93 70.35
N GLY A 218 41.21 -2.66 71.21
CA GLY A 218 41.63 -2.26 72.56
C GLY A 218 40.73 -3.00 73.55
N ARG A 219 41.21 -4.15 74.03
CA ARG A 219 40.70 -4.90 75.20
C ARG A 219 40.45 -3.96 76.40
N PRO A 220 39.51 -4.30 77.28
CA PRO A 220 39.87 -5.10 78.46
C PRO A 220 39.17 -6.46 78.54
#